data_AF-A0A345IKZ1-F1
#
_entry.id   AF-A0A345IKZ1-F1
#
_cell.length_a   1.000
_cell.length_b   1.000
_cell.length_c   1.000
_cell.angle_alpha   90.00
_cell.angle_beta   90.00
_cell.angle_gamma   90.00
#
_symmetry.space_group_name_H-M   'P 1'
#
loop_
_entity.id
_entity.type
_entity.pdbx_description
1 polymer ?
#
loop_
_entity_poly.entity_id
_entity_poly.type
_entity_poly.pdbx_seq_one_letter_code
_entity_poly.pdbx_strand_id
1 'polypeptide(L)'
;MTERSSTARPFLLLTQDACPGCERLKKMLAGPLKGDFDAQIEVVHRQSAPEHFGALTEQFGVRSVPALIRRADGEQVRDAGSLGDVRAFLRS
;
A
#
# COMPACT_ATOMS: atom_id res chain seq x y z
N MET A 1 16.31 -0.28 26.19
CA MET A 1 15.18 0.66 26.14
C MET A 1 15.19 1.42 24.82
N THR A 2 14.35 1.03 23.86
CA THR A 2 13.72 1.98 22.94
C THR A 2 12.43 1.34 22.44
N GLU A 3 11.35 1.61 23.17
CA GLU A 3 9.99 1.49 22.64
C GLU A 3 9.93 2.32 21.37
N ARG A 4 9.71 1.68 20.22
CA ARG A 4 9.17 2.37 19.04
C ARG A 4 7.66 2.21 19.09
N SER A 5 7.02 3.00 19.93
CA SER A 5 5.63 3.39 19.70
C SER A 5 5.59 4.13 18.37
N SER A 6 5.20 3.44 17.30
CA SER A 6 4.71 4.10 16.11
C SER A 6 3.32 3.56 15.83
N THR A 7 2.33 4.42 16.03
CA THR A 7 1.00 4.41 15.39
C THR A 7 1.07 4.45 13.86
N ALA A 8 2.16 3.95 13.27
CA ALA A 8 2.38 3.87 11.85
C ALA A 8 1.65 2.64 11.33
N ARG A 9 0.75 2.86 10.39
CA ARG A 9 0.02 1.83 9.67
C ARG A 9 1.02 0.86 9.03
N PRO A 10 0.97 -0.46 9.33
CA PRO A 10 2.00 -1.41 8.93
C PRO A 10 2.16 -1.55 7.41
N PHE A 11 1.13 -1.20 6.65
CA PHE A 11 1.13 -1.24 5.20
C PHE A 11 1.05 0.16 4.59
N LEU A 12 1.67 0.30 3.42
CA LEU A 12 1.64 1.50 2.59
C LEU A 12 1.10 1.13 1.20
N LEU A 13 0.16 1.90 0.70
CA LEU A 13 -0.33 1.85 -0.67
C LEU A 13 0.09 3.11 -1.41
N LEU A 14 1.01 2.97 -2.36
CA LEU A 14 1.32 4.01 -3.34
C LEU A 14 0.39 3.88 -4.54
N THR A 15 -0.31 4.97 -4.87
CA THR A 15 -1.32 4.99 -5.93
C THR A 15 -1.34 6.32 -6.68
N GLN A 16 -2.03 6.36 -7.82
CA GLN A 16 -2.17 7.57 -8.65
C GLN A 16 -3.48 7.54 -9.46
N ASP A 17 -3.85 8.69 -10.01
CA ASP A 17 -4.95 8.81 -10.98
C ASP A 17 -4.63 8.15 -12.32
N ALA A 18 -5.68 7.89 -13.12
CA ALA A 18 -5.58 7.31 -14.46
C ALA A 18 -4.76 5.99 -14.49
N CYS A 19 -4.89 5.17 -13.45
CA CYS A 19 -4.17 3.93 -13.28
C CYS A 19 -5.16 2.75 -13.12
N PRO A 20 -5.40 1.95 -14.18
CA PRO A 20 -6.38 0.86 -14.12
C PRO A 20 -6.10 -0.16 -13.01
N GLY A 21 -4.82 -0.50 -12.78
CA GLY A 21 -4.42 -1.37 -11.68
C GLY A 21 -4.73 -0.79 -10.31
N CYS A 22 -4.53 0.52 -10.14
CA CYS A 22 -4.83 1.24 -8.91
C CYS A 22 -6.32 1.21 -8.60
N GLU A 23 -7.17 1.46 -9.61
CA GLU A 23 -8.62 1.39 -9.47
C GLU A 23 -9.10 -0.03 -9.14
N ARG A 24 -8.48 -1.05 -9.74
CA ARG A 24 -8.77 -2.45 -9.40
C ARG A 24 -8.44 -2.76 -7.93
N LEU A 25 -7.26 -2.38 -7.45
CA LEU A 25 -6.88 -2.61 -6.06
C LEU A 25 -7.77 -1.82 -5.09
N LYS A 26 -8.07 -0.54 -5.39
CA LYS A 26 -9.02 0.27 -4.61
C LYS A 26 -10.38 -0.42 -4.49
N LYS A 27 -10.91 -1.00 -5.59
CA LYS A 27 -12.17 -1.77 -5.56
C LYS A 27 -12.09 -3.04 -4.71
N MET A 28 -10.95 -3.73 -4.68
CA MET A 28 -10.77 -4.89 -3.80
C MET A 28 -10.77 -4.48 -2.32
N LEU A 29 -10.07 -3.40 -1.98
CA LEU A 29 -10.03 -2.85 -0.62
C LEU A 29 -11.38 -2.30 -0.18
N ALA A 30 -12.11 -1.60 -1.06
CA ALA A 30 -13.41 -1.03 -0.76
C ALA A 30 -14.59 -2.03 -0.89
N GLY A 31 -14.33 -3.26 -1.37
CA GLY A 31 -15.34 -4.29 -1.59
C GLY A 31 -15.09 -5.50 -0.69
N PRO A 32 -14.55 -6.61 -1.23
CA PRO A 32 -14.39 -7.87 -0.49
C PRO A 32 -13.47 -7.79 0.73
N LEU A 33 -12.61 -6.78 0.86
CA LEU A 33 -11.70 -6.60 2.01
C LEU A 33 -12.06 -5.38 2.88
N LYS A 34 -13.24 -4.78 2.64
CA LYS A 34 -13.65 -3.54 3.29
C LYS A 34 -13.70 -3.69 4.80
N GLY A 35 -13.06 -2.77 5.51
CA GLY A 35 -13.05 -2.73 6.97
C GLY A 35 -12.06 -3.68 7.65
N ASP A 36 -11.55 -4.69 6.96
CA ASP A 36 -10.59 -5.65 7.53
C ASP A 36 -9.20 -5.03 7.74
N PHE A 37 -8.78 -4.15 6.82
CA PHE A 37 -7.41 -3.62 6.76
C PHE A 37 -7.32 -2.09 6.67
N ASP A 38 -8.45 -1.37 6.67
CA ASP A 38 -8.47 0.09 6.46
C ASP A 38 -7.62 0.84 7.50
N ALA A 39 -7.67 0.40 8.76
CA ALA A 39 -6.87 0.96 9.84
C ALA A 39 -5.37 0.61 9.76
N GLN A 40 -5.00 -0.33 8.89
CA GLN A 40 -3.64 -0.87 8.75
C GLN A 40 -2.90 -0.35 7.51
N ILE A 41 -3.61 0.29 6.57
CA ILE A 41 -3.04 0.74 5.29
C ILE A 41 -2.99 2.27 5.25
N GLU A 42 -1.80 2.81 5.09
CA GLU A 42 -1.60 4.19 4.70
C GLU A 42 -1.65 4.33 3.19
N VAL A 43 -2.52 5.20 2.68
CA VAL A 43 -2.63 5.46 1.25
C VAL A 43 -1.95 6.78 0.93
N VAL A 44 -0.95 6.75 0.04
CA VAL A 44 -0.28 7.96 -0.46
C VAL A 44 -0.56 8.06 -1.95
N HIS A 45 -1.18 9.17 -2.33
CA HIS A 45 -1.60 9.46 -3.69
C HIS A 45 -0.62 10.43 -4.34
N ARG A 46 -0.07 10.07 -5.51
CA ARG A 46 0.97 10.87 -6.20
C ARG A 46 0.55 12.33 -6.41
N GLN A 47 -0.68 12.55 -6.84
CA GLN A 47 -1.21 13.88 -7.15
C GLN A 47 -1.40 14.76 -5.90
N SER A 48 -1.74 14.18 -4.76
CA SER A 48 -1.99 14.92 -3.52
C SER A 48 -0.72 15.21 -2.73
N ALA A 49 0.31 14.37 -2.87
CA ALA A 49 1.55 14.46 -2.10
C ALA A 49 2.77 14.01 -2.93
N PRO A 50 3.13 14.76 -4.00
CA PRO A 50 4.15 14.33 -4.97
C PRO A 50 5.53 14.14 -4.35
N GLU A 51 5.95 15.02 -3.44
CA GLU A 51 7.27 14.92 -2.77
C GLU A 51 7.34 13.71 -1.84
N HIS A 52 6.31 13.52 -0.99
CA HIS A 52 6.23 12.38 -0.10
C HIS A 52 6.15 11.06 -0.88
N PHE A 53 5.36 11.04 -1.95
CA PHE A 53 5.28 9.90 -2.85
C PHE A 53 6.66 9.58 -3.46
N GLY A 54 7.38 10.59 -3.96
CA GLY A 54 8.72 10.43 -4.52
C GLY A 54 9.70 9.81 -3.51
N ALA A 55 9.76 10.36 -2.31
CA ALA A 55 10.61 9.84 -1.23
C ALA A 55 10.30 8.37 -0.91
N LEU A 56 9.03 7.99 -0.85
CA LEU A 56 8.62 6.60 -0.59
C LEU A 56 8.95 5.68 -1.76
N THR A 57 8.79 6.14 -3.01
CA THR A 57 9.17 5.33 -4.18
C THR A 57 10.67 5.04 -4.21
N GLU A 58 11.51 6.02 -3.87
CA GLU A 58 12.95 5.84 -3.76
C GLU A 58 13.32 4.92 -2.60
N GLN A 59 12.75 5.17 -1.42
CA GLN A 59 12.99 4.38 -0.20
C GLN A 59 12.70 2.88 -0.41
N PHE A 60 11.57 2.55 -1.05
CA PHE A 60 11.11 1.17 -1.21
C PHE A 60 11.41 0.58 -2.60
N GLY A 61 12.15 1.30 -3.45
CA GLY A 61 12.51 0.83 -4.79
C GLY A 61 11.32 0.57 -5.72
N VAL A 62 10.23 1.33 -5.56
CA VAL A 62 8.99 1.16 -6.32
C VAL A 62 9.16 1.69 -7.75
N ARG A 63 8.93 0.82 -8.74
CA ARG A 63 9.07 1.16 -10.16
C ARG A 63 7.74 1.42 -10.87
N SER A 64 6.64 0.94 -10.31
CA SER A 64 5.29 1.07 -10.87
C SER A 64 4.25 1.08 -9.76
N VAL A 65 3.06 1.57 -10.09
CA VAL A 65 1.89 1.58 -9.20
C VAL A 65 0.73 0.79 -9.81
N PRO A 66 -0.17 0.22 -8.99
CA PRO A 66 -0.21 0.32 -7.53
C PRO A 66 0.90 -0.51 -6.86
N ALA A 67 1.47 0.02 -5.77
CA ALA A 67 2.42 -0.70 -4.94
C ALA A 67 1.88 -0.79 -3.51
N LEU A 68 1.57 -2.01 -3.08
CA LEU A 68 1.19 -2.31 -1.70
C LEU A 68 2.40 -2.91 -1.00
N ILE A 69 2.88 -2.23 0.04
CA ILE A 69 4.18 -2.45 0.67
C ILE A 69 3.97 -2.72 2.15
N ARG A 70 4.70 -3.70 2.71
CA ARG A 70 4.81 -3.90 4.16
C ARG A 70 5.99 -3.09 4.67
N ARG A 71 5.75 -2.18 5.62
CA ARG A 71 6.77 -1.22 6.08
C ARG A 71 7.92 -1.88 6.85
N ALA A 72 7.67 -3.02 7.49
CA ALA A 72 8.64 -3.68 8.35
C ALA A 72 9.92 -4.11 7.59
N ASP A 73 9.76 -4.55 6.35
CA ASP A 73 10.81 -5.14 5.53
C ASP A 73 10.84 -4.61 4.08
N GLY A 74 9.86 -3.79 3.69
CA GLY A 74 9.75 -3.26 2.34
C GLY A 74 9.24 -4.27 1.32
N GLU A 75 8.73 -5.44 1.74
CA GLU A 75 8.16 -6.41 0.80
C GLU A 75 6.96 -5.80 0.08
N GLN A 76 6.81 -6.11 -1.20
CA GLN A 76 5.69 -5.67 -2.04
C GLN A 76 4.81 -6.86 -2.40
N VAL A 77 3.49 -6.64 -2.48
CA VAL A 77 2.58 -7.68 -3.00
C VAL A 77 3.01 -8.08 -4.41
N ARG A 78 3.09 -9.39 -4.65
CA ARG A 78 3.56 -9.94 -5.93
C ARG A 78 2.61 -9.63 -7.08
N ASP A 79 1.30 -9.77 -6.83
CA ASP A 79 0.25 -9.43 -7.77
C ASP A 79 -0.83 -8.57 -7.09
N ALA A 80 -0.76 -7.26 -7.32
CA ALA A 80 -1.74 -6.29 -6.83
C ALA A 80 -3.11 -6.38 -7.53
N GLY A 81 -3.25 -7.20 -8.57
CA GLY A 81 -4.51 -7.48 -9.26
C GLY A 81 -5.25 -8.71 -8.72
N SER A 82 -4.58 -9.57 -7.96
CA SER A 82 -5.14 -10.81 -7.41
C SER A 82 -5.69 -10.58 -6.00
N LEU A 83 -6.99 -10.81 -5.81
CA LEU A 83 -7.62 -10.70 -4.48
C LEU A 83 -6.98 -11.66 -3.47
N GLY A 84 -6.60 -12.86 -3.92
CA GLY A 84 -5.97 -13.88 -3.08
C GLY A 84 -4.62 -13.40 -2.56
N ASP A 85 -3.77 -12.88 -3.45
CA ASP A 85 -2.42 -12.44 -3.10
C ASP A 85 -2.44 -11.17 -2.24
N VAL A 86 -3.32 -10.21 -2.55
CA VAL A 86 -3.52 -9.01 -1.74
C VAL A 86 -3.97 -9.38 -0.32
N ARG A 87 -4.95 -10.29 -0.18
CA ARG A 87 -5.43 -10.72 1.12
C ARG A 87 -4.39 -11.52 1.91
N ALA A 88 -3.65 -12.40 1.24
CA ALA A 88 -2.59 -13.18 1.88
C ALA A 88 -1.49 -12.26 2.40
N PHE A 89 -1.09 -11.28 1.60
CA PHE A 89 -0.08 -10.29 1.95
C PHE A 89 -0.50 -9.43 3.16
N LEU A 90 -1.74 -8.92 3.17
CA LEU A 90 -2.24 -8.08 4.26
C LEU A 90 -2.45 -8.82 5.60
N ARG A 91 -2.45 -10.16 5.58
CA ARG A 91 -2.56 -11.00 6.79
C ARG A 91 -1.21 -11.44 7.35
N SER A 92 -0.11 -11.14 6.66
CA SER A 92 1.24 -11.58 7.01
C SER A 92 2.00 -10.59 7.86
#